data_AF-A0A1F6YSY3-F1
#
_entry.id   AF-A0A1F6YSY3-F1
#
_cell.length_a   1.000
_cell.length_b   1.000
_cell.length_c   1.000
_cell.angle_alpha   90.00
_cell.angle_beta   90.00
_cell.angle_gamma   90.00
#
_symmetry.space_group_name_H-M   'P 1'
#
loop_
_entity.id
_entity.type
_entity.pdbx_description
1 polymer ?
#
loop_
_entity_poly.entity_id
_entity_poly.type
_entity_poly.pdbx_seq_one_letter_code
_entity_poly.pdbx_strand_id
1 'polypeptide(L)'
;MNTLISVLVGLGIGSITTAFVSNWLDRKKEVELNLKKILEDKYRGLLVFMACALDIEKKKYFTINEQVAQKTSQDYLNQVREYYYHGTLYSSDEVILALKSFIKLPNKETYVGVAQAMRNDLWGRKTKLNFDDINIEK
;
A
#
# COMPACT_ATOMS: atom_id res chain seq x y z
N MET A 1 -36.85 43.23 14.43
CA MET A 1 -35.63 42.98 15.24
C MET A 1 -35.39 41.50 15.50
N ASN A 2 -36.43 40.69 15.77
CA ASN A 2 -36.29 39.25 16.06
C ASN A 2 -35.73 38.40 14.89
N THR A 3 -36.03 38.73 13.63
CA THR A 3 -35.59 37.93 12.47
C THR A 3 -34.07 37.99 12.22
N LEU A 4 -33.43 39.13 12.49
CA LEU A 4 -31.98 39.31 12.34
C LEU A 4 -31.18 38.53 13.38
N ILE A 5 -31.70 38.45 14.61
CA ILE A 5 -31.09 37.68 15.70
C ILE A 5 -31.24 36.17 15.45
N SER A 6 -32.40 35.72 14.96
CA SER A 6 -32.60 34.31 14.58
C SER A 6 -31.73 33.86 13.41
N VAL A 7 -31.46 34.74 12.43
CA VAL A 7 -30.55 34.46 11.31
C VAL A 7 -29.09 34.45 11.77
N LEU A 8 -28.67 35.39 12.64
CA LEU A 8 -27.32 35.41 13.22
C LEU A 8 -27.05 34.20 14.14
N VAL A 9 -28.03 33.76 14.92
CA VAL A 9 -27.94 32.54 15.76
C VAL A 9 -27.96 31.28 14.90
N GLY A 10 -28.77 31.23 13.84
CA GLY A 10 -28.79 30.12 12.88
C GLY A 10 -27.49 29.98 12.07
N LEU A 11 -26.89 31.09 11.66
CA LEU A 11 -25.58 31.13 10.99
C LEU A 11 -24.43 30.83 11.97
N GLY A 12 -24.51 31.29 13.22
CA GLY A 12 -23.53 31.00 14.28
C GLY A 12 -23.47 29.52 14.68
N ILE A 13 -24.63 28.87 14.81
CA ILE A 13 -24.69 27.44 15.16
C ILE A 13 -24.38 26.54 13.95
N GLY A 14 -24.82 26.94 12.74
CA GLY A 14 -24.48 26.24 11.50
C GLY A 14 -23.00 26.29 11.15
N SER A 15 -22.32 27.41 11.41
CA SER A 15 -20.87 27.56 11.15
C SER A 15 -20.01 26.76 12.12
N ILE A 16 -20.36 26.72 13.41
CA ILE A 16 -19.64 25.93 14.40
C ILE A 16 -19.77 24.43 14.11
N THR A 17 -20.99 23.94 13.87
CA THR A 17 -21.24 22.52 13.54
C THR A 17 -20.54 22.10 12.25
N THR A 18 -20.55 22.94 11.21
CA THR A 18 -19.84 22.69 9.96
C THR A 18 -18.32 22.63 10.16
N ALA A 19 -17.75 23.51 10.99
CA ALA A 19 -16.32 23.51 11.29
C ALA A 19 -15.86 22.25 12.07
N PHE A 20 -16.68 21.75 13.00
CA PHE A 20 -16.39 20.49 13.70
C PHE A 20 -16.42 19.28 12.75
N VAL A 21 -17.43 19.21 11.88
CA VAL A 21 -17.55 18.13 10.89
C VAL A 21 -16.42 18.19 9.86
N SER A 22 -16.09 19.38 9.35
CA SER A 22 -15.00 19.55 8.38
C SER A 22 -13.66 19.15 9.00
N ASN A 23 -13.35 19.60 10.21
CA ASN A 23 -12.11 19.25 10.89
C ASN A 23 -12.00 17.73 11.15
N TRP A 24 -13.10 17.06 11.49
CA TRP A 24 -13.09 15.60 11.64
C TRP A 24 -12.86 14.87 10.32
N LEU A 25 -13.49 15.32 9.23
CA LEU A 25 -13.29 14.78 7.89
C LEU A 25 -11.85 15.02 7.40
N ASP A 26 -11.29 16.21 7.65
CA ASP A 26 -9.92 16.56 7.29
C ASP A 26 -8.91 15.68 8.02
N ARG A 27 -9.10 15.47 9.33
CA ARG A 27 -8.25 14.55 10.12
C ARG A 27 -8.33 13.11 9.61
N LYS A 28 -9.53 12.64 9.26
CA LYS A 28 -9.69 11.30 8.66
C LYS A 28 -8.98 11.18 7.33
N LYS A 29 -9.12 12.18 6.46
CA LYS A 29 -8.46 12.24 5.16
C LYS A 29 -6.94 12.29 5.31
N GLU A 30 -6.43 13.05 6.28
CA GLU A 30 -5.00 13.13 6.58
C GLU A 30 -4.45 11.77 7.03
N VAL A 31 -5.15 11.08 7.95
CA VAL A 31 -4.76 9.73 8.38
C VAL A 31 -4.75 8.75 7.20
N GLU A 32 -5.77 8.79 6.34
CA GLU A 32 -5.84 7.92 5.16
C GLU A 32 -4.71 8.21 4.17
N LEU A 33 -4.42 9.48 3.90
CA LEU A 33 -3.32 9.88 3.01
C LEU A 33 -1.96 9.47 3.57
N ASN A 34 -1.74 9.65 4.87
CA ASN A 34 -0.52 9.23 5.54
C ASN A 34 -0.36 7.70 5.49
N LEU A 35 -1.43 6.94 5.73
CA LEU A 35 -1.43 5.49 5.61
C LEU A 35 -1.10 5.06 4.18
N LYS A 36 -1.74 5.66 3.17
CA LYS A 36 -1.46 5.38 1.74
C LYS A 36 -0.02 5.64 1.37
N LYS A 37 0.58 6.73 1.84
CA LYS A 37 1.99 7.05 1.59
C LYS A 37 2.92 6.00 2.22
N ILE A 38 2.67 5.62 3.47
CA ILE A 38 3.43 4.56 4.15
C ILE A 38 3.30 3.24 3.39
N LEU A 39 2.08 2.86 2.98
CA LEU A 39 1.84 1.65 2.20
C LEU A 39 2.57 1.68 0.86
N GLU A 40 2.52 2.80 0.13
CA GLU A 40 3.20 2.91 -1.16
C GLU A 40 4.72 2.70 -1.02
N ASP A 41 5.34 3.36 -0.05
CA ASP A 41 6.78 3.21 0.22
C ASP A 41 7.13 1.76 0.59
N LYS A 42 6.31 1.14 1.45
CA LYS A 42 6.50 -0.25 1.87
C LYS A 42 6.30 -1.24 0.72
N TYR A 43 5.26 -1.08 -0.09
CA TYR A 43 4.95 -1.94 -1.24
C TYR A 43 6.01 -1.85 -2.32
N ARG A 44 6.50 -0.64 -2.61
CA ARG A 44 7.62 -0.45 -3.54
C ARG A 44 8.86 -1.22 -3.09
N GLY A 45 9.24 -1.09 -1.81
CA GLY A 45 10.36 -1.86 -1.25
C GLY A 45 10.11 -3.36 -1.29
N LEU A 46 8.90 -3.80 -1.00
CA LEU A 46 8.56 -5.22 -1.00
C LEU A 46 8.62 -5.83 -2.40
N LEU A 47 8.15 -5.12 -3.43
CA LEU A 47 8.28 -5.56 -4.83
C LEU A 47 9.75 -5.73 -5.22
N VAL A 48 10.65 -4.86 -4.74
CA VAL A 48 12.10 -5.04 -4.93
C VAL A 48 12.60 -6.31 -4.26
N PHE A 49 12.22 -6.57 -3.00
CA PHE A 49 12.60 -7.80 -2.31
C PHE A 49 12.07 -9.04 -3.01
N MET A 50 10.81 -9.01 -3.46
CA MET A 50 10.23 -10.11 -4.22
C MET A 50 10.97 -10.34 -5.54
N ALA A 51 11.34 -9.28 -6.27
CA ALA A 51 12.13 -9.38 -7.49
C ALA A 51 13.49 -10.04 -7.24
N CYS A 52 14.18 -9.65 -6.16
CA CYS A 52 15.46 -10.24 -5.76
C CYS A 52 15.32 -11.69 -5.23
N ALA A 53 14.16 -12.01 -4.63
CA ALA A 53 13.84 -13.37 -4.21
C ALA A 53 13.62 -14.32 -5.41
N LEU A 54 13.12 -13.80 -6.53
CA LEU A 54 13.01 -14.56 -7.78
C LEU A 54 14.35 -14.69 -8.49
N ASP A 55 15.14 -13.63 -8.50
CA ASP A 55 16.42 -13.57 -9.21
C ASP A 55 17.34 -12.55 -8.53
N ILE A 56 18.38 -13.04 -7.88
CA ILE A 56 19.31 -12.22 -7.10
C ILE A 56 20.06 -11.21 -7.98
N GLU A 57 20.26 -11.52 -9.26
CA GLU A 57 20.95 -10.63 -10.20
C GLU A 57 20.20 -9.32 -10.41
N LYS A 58 18.88 -9.30 -10.17
CA LYS A 58 18.07 -8.09 -10.28
C LYS A 58 18.42 -7.03 -9.25
N LYS A 59 19.09 -7.41 -8.15
CA LYS A 59 19.55 -6.48 -7.11
C LYS A 59 20.33 -5.29 -7.70
N LYS A 60 21.15 -5.52 -8.74
CA LYS A 60 21.95 -4.47 -9.38
C LYS A 60 21.14 -3.35 -10.03
N TYR A 61 19.85 -3.58 -10.31
CA TYR A 61 18.96 -2.58 -10.89
C TYR A 61 18.23 -1.73 -9.84
N PHE A 62 18.40 -2.02 -8.55
CA PHE A 62 17.70 -1.33 -7.47
C PHE A 62 18.67 -0.68 -6.48
N THR A 63 18.36 0.53 -6.04
CA THR A 63 19.09 1.18 -4.94
C THR A 63 18.58 0.62 -3.62
N ILE A 64 19.21 -0.45 -3.14
CA ILE A 64 18.92 -1.04 -1.83
C ILE A 64 20.02 -0.59 -0.87
N ASN A 65 19.63 0.19 0.14
CA ASN A 65 20.57 0.71 1.14
C ASN A 65 20.90 -0.42 2.13
N GLU A 66 21.90 -1.26 1.81
CA GLU A 66 22.28 -2.40 2.63
C GLU A 66 23.60 -2.15 3.35
N GLN A 67 23.56 -2.18 4.69
CA GLN A 67 24.72 -2.03 5.57
C GLN A 67 25.44 -3.37 5.82
N VAL A 68 24.92 -4.49 5.30
CA VAL A 68 25.36 -5.86 5.63
C VAL A 68 25.66 -6.65 4.35
N ALA A 69 26.49 -7.70 4.50
CA ALA A 69 27.07 -8.60 3.50
C ALA A 69 26.13 -9.09 2.37
N GLN A 70 26.73 -9.70 1.34
CA GLN A 70 26.04 -10.29 0.18
C GLN A 70 24.83 -11.15 0.61
N LYS A 71 23.62 -10.62 0.39
CA LYS A 71 22.37 -11.34 0.57
C LYS A 71 22.10 -12.32 -0.58
N THR A 72 21.40 -13.39 -0.25
CA THR A 72 20.89 -14.39 -1.19
C THR A 72 19.43 -14.13 -1.54
N SER A 73 18.91 -14.79 -2.59
CA SER A 73 17.46 -14.80 -2.88
C SER A 73 16.62 -15.23 -1.67
N GLN A 74 17.13 -16.18 -0.87
CA GLN A 74 16.44 -16.67 0.31
C GLN A 74 16.35 -15.61 1.42
N ASP A 75 17.36 -14.74 1.56
CA ASP A 75 17.33 -13.63 2.52
C ASP A 75 16.30 -12.57 2.14
N TYR A 76 16.11 -12.34 0.84
CA TYR A 76 15.02 -11.48 0.35
C TYR A 76 13.66 -12.13 0.56
N LEU A 77 13.53 -13.44 0.34
CA LEU A 77 12.30 -14.15 0.64
C LEU A 77 11.96 -14.12 2.15
N ASN A 78 12.98 -14.19 3.01
CA ASN A 78 12.80 -14.03 4.45
C ASN A 78 12.30 -12.62 4.81
N GLN A 79 12.85 -11.56 4.18
CA GLN A 79 12.33 -10.20 4.36
C GLN A 79 10.87 -10.05 3.90
N VAL A 80 10.46 -10.76 2.83
CA VAL A 80 9.06 -10.81 2.40
C VAL A 80 8.19 -11.51 3.45
N ARG A 81 8.68 -12.57 4.11
CA ARG A 81 7.96 -13.24 5.21
C ARG A 81 7.82 -12.35 6.44
N GLU A 82 8.87 -11.63 6.83
CA GLU A 82 8.78 -10.66 7.94
C GLU A 82 7.75 -9.57 7.63
N TYR A 83 7.73 -9.09 6.38
CA TYR A 83 6.70 -8.16 5.94
C TYR A 83 5.30 -8.77 6.01
N TYR A 84 5.11 -10.02 5.59
CA TYR A 84 3.80 -10.68 5.65
C TYR A 84 3.22 -10.67 7.07
N TYR A 85 4.03 -10.92 8.11
CA TYR A 85 3.56 -10.86 9.49
C TYR A 85 3.29 -9.44 9.98
N HIS A 86 4.17 -8.48 9.68
CA HIS A 86 3.95 -7.08 10.08
C HIS A 86 2.82 -6.41 9.30
N GLY A 87 2.62 -6.83 8.05
CA GLY A 87 1.66 -6.27 7.12
C GLY A 87 0.22 -6.47 7.57
N THR A 88 -0.07 -7.48 8.40
CA THR A 88 -1.43 -7.71 8.93
C THR A 88 -1.96 -6.55 9.76
N LEU A 89 -1.09 -5.64 10.21
CA LEU A 89 -1.49 -4.45 10.96
C LEU A 89 -2.11 -3.36 10.06
N TYR A 90 -1.74 -3.30 8.77
CA TYR A 90 -2.01 -2.13 7.94
C TYR A 90 -2.33 -2.41 6.46
N SER A 91 -2.03 -3.60 5.95
CA SER A 91 -2.36 -4.00 4.57
C SER A 91 -3.71 -4.69 4.50
N SER A 92 -4.38 -4.59 3.36
CA SER A 92 -5.62 -5.33 3.10
C SER A 92 -5.43 -6.84 3.12
N ASP A 93 -6.52 -7.56 3.42
CA ASP A 93 -6.58 -9.02 3.37
C ASP A 93 -6.18 -9.56 1.99
N GLU A 94 -6.57 -8.88 0.90
CA GLU A 94 -6.20 -9.26 -0.46
C GLU A 94 -4.67 -9.28 -0.64
N VAL A 95 -3.95 -8.28 -0.12
CA VAL A 95 -2.49 -8.21 -0.17
C VAL A 95 -1.85 -9.31 0.68
N ILE A 96 -2.34 -9.54 1.89
CA ILE A 96 -1.81 -10.58 2.79
C ILE A 96 -1.97 -11.98 2.18
N LEU A 97 -3.14 -12.26 1.59
CA LEU A 97 -3.39 -13.53 0.89
C LEU A 97 -2.52 -13.70 -0.35
N ALA A 98 -2.35 -12.64 -1.15
CA ALA A 98 -1.47 -12.67 -2.32
C ALA A 98 0.01 -12.90 -1.91
N LEU A 99 0.48 -12.24 -0.85
CA LEU A 99 1.83 -12.43 -0.31
C LEU A 99 2.05 -13.86 0.16
N LYS A 100 1.07 -14.45 0.84
CA LYS A 100 1.11 -15.86 1.24
C LYS A 100 1.27 -16.79 0.04
N SER A 101 0.58 -16.52 -1.06
CA SER A 101 0.72 -17.28 -2.31
C SER A 101 2.12 -17.14 -2.90
N PHE A 102 2.67 -15.93 -2.96
CA PHE A 102 4.05 -15.71 -3.41
C PHE A 102 5.07 -16.41 -2.52
N ILE A 103 4.94 -16.32 -1.18
CA ILE A 103 5.87 -16.97 -0.24
C ILE A 103 5.89 -18.49 -0.41
N LYS A 104 4.73 -19.10 -0.69
CA LYS A 104 4.60 -20.56 -0.90
C LYS A 104 5.15 -21.00 -2.25
N LEU A 105 4.92 -20.22 -3.30
CA LEU A 105 5.37 -20.51 -4.65
C LEU A 105 5.91 -19.22 -5.31
N PRO A 106 7.18 -18.85 -5.03
CA PRO A 106 7.76 -17.65 -5.59
C PRO A 106 7.98 -17.82 -7.09
N ASN A 107 7.16 -17.16 -7.90
CA ASN A 107 7.34 -17.08 -9.35
C ASN A 107 6.81 -15.74 -9.88
N LYS A 108 6.95 -15.50 -11.19
CA LYS A 108 6.51 -14.23 -11.80
C LYS A 108 5.00 -14.04 -11.76
N GLU A 109 4.22 -15.11 -11.84
CA GLU A 109 2.75 -15.04 -11.78
C GLU A 109 2.27 -14.62 -10.39
N THR A 110 2.77 -15.25 -9.33
CA THR A 110 2.43 -14.88 -7.95
C THR A 110 2.98 -13.50 -7.59
N TYR A 111 4.12 -13.09 -8.16
CA TYR A 111 4.63 -11.72 -8.06
C TYR A 111 3.63 -10.70 -8.62
N VAL A 112 3.11 -10.96 -9.81
CA VAL A 112 2.12 -10.12 -10.47
C VAL A 112 0.84 -10.05 -9.65
N GLY A 113 0.36 -11.18 -9.13
CA GLY A 113 -0.83 -11.23 -8.26
C GLY A 113 -0.69 -10.32 -7.04
N VAL A 114 0.48 -10.31 -6.39
CA VAL A 114 0.76 -9.38 -5.28
C VAL A 114 0.73 -7.93 -5.73
N ALA A 115 1.40 -7.59 -6.84
CA ALA A 115 1.41 -6.22 -7.36
C ALA A 115 -0.01 -5.70 -7.70
N GLN A 116 -0.89 -6.59 -8.17
CA GLN A 116 -2.29 -6.26 -8.45
C GLN A 116 -3.09 -6.01 -7.17
N ALA A 117 -2.90 -6.86 -6.15
CA ALA A 117 -3.53 -6.66 -4.84
C ALA A 117 -3.09 -5.34 -4.22
N MET A 118 -1.79 -5.03 -4.24
CA MET A 118 -1.23 -3.75 -3.76
C MET A 118 -1.81 -2.54 -4.50
N ARG A 119 -1.98 -2.64 -5.83
CA ARG A 119 -2.60 -1.57 -6.62
C ARG A 119 -4.05 -1.34 -6.20
N ASN A 120 -4.81 -2.41 -5.96
CA ASN A 120 -6.18 -2.30 -5.48
C ASN A 120 -6.21 -1.68 -4.08
N ASP A 121 -5.30 -2.07 -3.20
CA ASP A 121 -5.22 -1.55 -1.83
C ASP A 121 -4.90 -0.04 -1.79
N LEU A 122 -3.90 0.40 -2.57
CA LEU A 122 -3.51 1.81 -2.61
C LEU A 122 -4.59 2.70 -3.25
N TRP A 123 -5.19 2.25 -4.35
CA TRP A 123 -5.96 3.13 -5.23
C TRP A 123 -7.43 2.76 -5.40
N GLY A 124 -7.88 1.64 -4.83
CA GLY A 124 -9.21 1.08 -5.06
C GLY A 124 -9.47 0.67 -6.51
N ARG A 125 -8.41 0.39 -7.28
CA ARG A 125 -8.48 0.12 -8.72
C ARG A 125 -8.01 -1.29 -9.06
N LYS A 126 -8.97 -2.17 -9.34
CA LYS A 126 -8.70 -3.48 -9.93
C LYS A 126 -8.24 -3.32 -11.39
N THR A 127 -7.27 -4.12 -11.79
CA THR A 127 -6.81 -4.22 -13.18
C THR A 127 -7.34 -5.51 -13.81
N LYS A 128 -7.59 -5.49 -15.12
CA LYS A 128 -7.94 -6.70 -15.89
C LYS A 128 -6.72 -7.39 -16.48
N LEU A 129 -5.57 -6.72 -16.46
CA LEU A 129 -4.31 -7.29 -16.95
C LEU A 129 -3.98 -8.54 -16.14
N ASN A 130 -3.58 -9.62 -16.79
CA ASN A 130 -3.07 -10.84 -16.16
C ASN A 130 -1.55 -10.96 -16.36
N PHE A 131 -0.95 -12.08 -15.94
CA PHE A 131 0.49 -12.33 -16.13
C PHE A 131 0.90 -12.34 -17.61
N ASP A 132 0.11 -12.98 -18.48
CA ASP A 132 0.41 -13.11 -19.91
C ASP A 132 0.37 -11.77 -20.65
N ASP A 133 -0.47 -10.83 -20.19
CA ASP A 133 -0.61 -9.49 -20.77
C ASP A 133 0.63 -8.61 -20.51
N ILE A 134 1.38 -8.88 -19.44
CA ILE A 134 2.54 -8.07 -19.00
C ILE A 134 3.86 -8.81 -19.10
N ASN A 135 3.86 -10.12 -19.37
CA ASN A 135 5.08 -10.87 -19.58
C ASN A 135 5.69 -10.49 -20.95
N ILE A 136 6.84 -9.81 -20.90
CA ILE A 136 7.60 -9.38 -22.08
C ILE A 136 8.64 -10.41 -22.54
N GLU A 137 8.87 -11.45 -21.75
CA GLU A 137 9.75 -12.57 -22.08
C GLU A 137 8.90 -13.68 -22.70
N LYS A 138 8.60 -13.56 -24.00
CA LYS A 138 8.03 -14.62 -24.84
C LYS A 138 9.09 -15.20 -25.75
#